data_AF-A0A316X1T5-F1
#
_entry.id   AF-A0A316X1T5-F1
#
_cell.length_a   1.000
_cell.length_b   1.000
_cell.length_c   1.000
_cell.angle_alpha   90.00
_cell.angle_beta   90.00
_cell.angle_gamma   90.00
#
_symmetry.space_group_name_H-M   'P 1'
#
loop_
_entity.id
_entity.type
_entity.pdbx_description
1 polymer ?
#
loop_
_entity_poly.entity_id
_entity_poly.type
_entity_poly.pdbx_seq_one_letter_code
_entity_poly.pdbx_strand_id
1 'polypeptide(L)'
;MLIQIIYISILFIDTVKSMVLAGKKGLSSQNYFTVYLFLSLCLELYGHYKIYIQEFDFAYLFNYYSIFLIIFFNRYYAKIFPQKFKTLFLYVLIAILAYIVLFVKFYSENYENTLGILVCFYFIINALVWFYFRLKNFDEIKIFNDPHFWVSCGLLFWSIFFLFRSIPMFFLKENDPGFLQILKVIQYCVNIIMYGIFYIALRKFENSGK
;
A
#
# COMPACT_ATOMS: atom_id res chain seq x y z
N MET A 1 -8.56 18.74 7.84
CA MET A 1 -8.85 19.17 6.45
C MET A 1 -7.60 19.47 5.64
N LEU A 2 -6.77 20.47 6.00
CA LEU A 2 -5.61 20.85 5.17
C LEU A 2 -4.66 19.69 4.86
N ILE A 3 -4.22 18.94 5.88
CA ILE A 3 -3.30 17.80 5.69
C ILE A 3 -3.87 16.70 4.79
N GLN A 4 -5.19 16.51 4.84
CA GLN A 4 -5.88 15.51 4.04
C GLN A 4 -5.95 15.93 2.57
N ILE A 5 -6.14 17.22 2.29
CA ILE A 5 -6.07 17.78 0.93
C ILE A 5 -4.65 17.63 0.37
N ILE A 6 -3.63 17.91 1.18
CA ILE A 6 -2.21 17.72 0.79
C ILE A 6 -1.96 16.25 0.45
N TYR A 7 -2.42 15.33 1.31
CA TYR A 7 -2.35 13.90 1.08
C TYR A 7 -2.97 13.50 -0.28
N ILE A 8 -4.24 13.84 -0.54
CA ILE A 8 -4.92 13.47 -1.78
C ILE A 8 -4.23 14.10 -2.99
N SER A 9 -3.75 15.33 -2.85
CA SER A 9 -3.05 16.05 -3.92
C SER A 9 -1.74 15.35 -4.31
N ILE A 10 -0.97 14.85 -3.33
CA ILE A 10 0.25 14.09 -3.59
C ILE A 10 -0.09 12.74 -4.26
N LEU A 11 -1.09 12.01 -3.77
CA LEU A 11 -1.55 10.77 -4.42
C LEU A 11 -2.04 11.03 -5.85
N PHE A 12 -2.73 12.14 -6.11
CA PHE A 12 -3.14 12.55 -7.44
C PHE A 12 -1.93 12.81 -8.35
N ILE A 13 -0.93 13.55 -7.88
CA ILE A 13 0.32 13.81 -8.62
C ILE A 13 1.03 12.50 -8.98
N ASP A 14 1.14 11.57 -8.02
CA ASP A 14 1.74 10.25 -8.25
C ASP A 14 0.97 9.46 -9.30
N THR A 15 -0.36 9.46 -9.21
CA THR A 15 -1.24 8.75 -10.13
C THR A 15 -1.10 9.31 -11.55
N VAL A 16 -1.17 10.63 -11.72
CA VAL A 16 -0.99 11.30 -13.02
C VAL A 16 0.39 10.98 -13.60
N LYS A 17 1.45 11.11 -12.79
CA LYS A 17 2.81 10.80 -13.24
C LYS A 17 2.94 9.34 -13.68
N SER A 18 2.39 8.43 -12.89
CA SER A 18 2.39 7.01 -13.19
C SER A 18 1.63 6.70 -14.48
N MET A 19 0.48 7.35 -14.72
CA MET A 19 -0.28 7.22 -15.98
C MET A 19 0.49 7.75 -17.18
N VAL A 20 1.14 8.92 -17.07
CA VAL A 20 1.98 9.49 -18.13
C VAL A 20 3.13 8.54 -18.47
N LEU A 21 3.78 7.96 -17.46
CA LEU A 21 4.85 6.98 -17.65
C LEU A 21 4.31 5.70 -18.32
N ALA A 22 3.14 5.20 -17.90
CA ALA A 22 2.49 4.05 -18.50
C ALA A 22 2.08 4.29 -19.96
N GLY A 23 1.63 5.50 -20.31
CA GLY A 23 1.33 5.87 -21.70
C GLY A 23 2.58 5.91 -22.58
N LYS A 24 3.72 6.37 -22.04
CA LYS A 24 4.98 6.46 -22.79
C LYS A 24 5.71 5.13 -22.95
N LYS A 25 5.71 4.28 -21.91
CA LYS A 25 6.54 3.06 -21.84
C LYS A 25 5.75 1.76 -21.63
N GLY A 26 4.42 1.84 -21.58
CA GLY A 26 3.55 0.71 -21.23
C GLY A 26 3.42 0.50 -19.72
N LEU A 27 2.33 -0.12 -19.29
CA LEU A 27 2.04 -0.41 -17.87
C LEU A 27 3.07 -1.35 -17.22
N SER A 28 3.65 -2.27 -17.99
CA SER A 28 4.63 -3.24 -17.51
C SER A 28 5.95 -2.60 -17.05
N SER A 29 6.30 -1.43 -17.60
CA SER A 29 7.55 -0.71 -17.30
C SER A 29 7.73 -0.32 -15.82
N GLN A 30 6.61 -0.20 -15.11
CA GLN A 30 6.56 0.13 -13.68
C GLN A 30 5.87 -0.98 -12.88
N ASN A 31 5.92 -2.23 -13.36
CA ASN A 31 5.25 -3.38 -12.74
C ASN A 31 3.76 -3.15 -12.43
N TYR A 32 3.05 -2.46 -13.34
CA TYR A 32 1.63 -2.12 -13.20
C TYR A 32 1.29 -1.23 -11.99
N PHE A 33 2.27 -0.54 -11.40
CA PHE A 33 2.09 0.32 -10.23
C PHE A 33 1.02 1.41 -10.43
N THR A 34 0.78 1.83 -11.67
CA THR A 34 -0.35 2.71 -12.05
C THR A 34 -1.70 2.19 -11.60
N VAL A 35 -1.93 0.87 -11.69
CA VAL A 35 -3.21 0.27 -11.29
C VAL A 35 -3.44 0.44 -9.79
N TYR A 36 -2.41 0.21 -8.98
CA TYR A 36 -2.45 0.43 -7.54
C TYR A 36 -2.72 1.90 -7.21
N LEU A 37 -1.97 2.84 -7.80
CA LEU A 37 -2.14 4.28 -7.53
C LEU A 37 -3.51 4.78 -7.96
N PHE A 38 -3.98 4.36 -9.13
CA PHE A 38 -5.31 4.74 -9.62
C PHE A 38 -6.43 4.21 -8.73
N LEU A 39 -6.40 2.93 -8.37
CA LEU A 39 -7.40 2.36 -7.46
C LEU A 39 -7.35 2.98 -6.07
N SER A 40 -6.15 3.32 -5.56
CA SER A 40 -5.98 4.09 -4.33
C SER A 40 -6.70 5.43 -4.43
N LEU A 41 -6.45 6.19 -5.51
CA LEU A 41 -7.03 7.51 -5.73
C LEU A 41 -8.57 7.43 -5.84
N CYS A 42 -9.09 6.47 -6.60
CA CYS A 42 -10.53 6.27 -6.73
C CYS A 42 -11.18 5.95 -5.38
N LEU A 43 -10.59 5.06 -4.58
CA LEU A 43 -11.12 4.70 -3.27
C LEU A 43 -11.14 5.89 -2.30
N GLU A 44 -10.05 6.67 -2.27
CA GLU A 44 -9.94 7.84 -1.41
C GLU A 44 -10.94 8.94 -1.83
N LEU A 45 -11.02 9.28 -3.11
CA LEU A 45 -11.99 10.25 -3.62
C LEU A 45 -13.43 9.79 -3.32
N TYR A 46 -13.72 8.50 -3.48
CA TYR A 46 -15.03 7.95 -3.18
C TYR A 46 -15.38 8.01 -1.69
N GLY A 47 -14.45 7.60 -0.80
CA GLY A 47 -14.66 7.68 0.65
C GLY A 47 -14.88 9.13 1.11
N HIS A 48 -14.16 10.08 0.51
CA HIS A 48 -14.35 11.50 0.74
C HIS A 48 -15.71 12.02 0.29
N TYR A 49 -16.15 11.62 -0.90
CA TYR A 49 -17.46 11.97 -1.43
C TYR A 49 -18.58 11.44 -0.51
N LYS A 50 -18.49 10.18 -0.08
CA LYS A 50 -19.43 9.55 0.86
C LYS A 50 -19.52 10.29 2.20
N ILE A 51 -18.37 10.66 2.78
CA ILE A 51 -18.33 11.50 4.00
C ILE A 51 -19.01 12.85 3.78
N TYR A 52 -18.81 13.48 2.62
CA TYR A 52 -19.41 14.77 2.29
C TYR A 52 -20.95 14.71 2.22
N ILE A 53 -21.50 13.63 1.67
CA ILE A 53 -22.95 13.38 1.63
C ILE A 53 -23.50 12.73 2.91
N GLN A 54 -22.68 12.57 3.95
CA GLN A 54 -23.03 11.97 5.25
C GLN A 54 -23.45 10.49 5.20
N GLU A 55 -23.02 9.77 4.16
CA GLU A 55 -23.21 8.32 4.04
C GLU A 55 -21.94 7.60 4.50
N PHE A 56 -22.05 6.77 5.53
CA PHE A 56 -20.92 6.07 6.16
C PHE A 56 -20.85 4.58 5.82
N ASP A 57 -21.61 4.14 4.82
CA ASP A 57 -21.78 2.76 4.36
C ASP A 57 -20.64 2.27 3.44
N PHE A 58 -19.51 2.96 3.35
CA PHE A 58 -18.46 2.67 2.37
C PHE A 58 -17.27 1.87 2.95
N ALA A 59 -17.28 1.56 4.25
CA ALA A 59 -16.15 0.91 4.91
C ALA A 59 -15.89 -0.51 4.38
N TYR A 60 -16.91 -1.21 3.87
CA TYR A 60 -16.75 -2.51 3.22
C TYR A 60 -15.83 -2.47 1.98
N LEU A 61 -15.75 -1.35 1.26
CA LEU A 61 -14.87 -1.21 0.09
C LEU A 61 -13.39 -1.33 0.48
N PHE A 62 -13.04 -0.88 1.69
CA PHE A 62 -11.68 -1.04 2.22
C PHE A 62 -11.34 -2.51 2.52
N ASN A 63 -12.33 -3.37 2.79
CA ASN A 63 -12.10 -4.83 2.92
C ASN A 63 -11.68 -5.42 1.57
N TYR A 64 -12.43 -5.13 0.50
CA TYR A 64 -12.08 -5.55 -0.87
C TYR A 64 -10.75 -4.97 -1.33
N TYR A 65 -10.50 -3.70 -0.99
CA TYR A 65 -9.22 -3.06 -1.29
C TYR A 65 -8.05 -3.75 -0.57
N SER A 66 -8.22 -4.18 0.68
CA SER A 66 -7.20 -4.94 1.41
C SER A 66 -6.85 -6.26 0.72
N ILE A 67 -7.86 -6.97 0.20
CA ILE A 67 -7.65 -8.19 -0.62
C ILE A 67 -6.89 -7.84 -1.91
N PHE A 68 -7.32 -6.77 -2.61
CA PHE A 68 -6.65 -6.27 -3.80
C PHE A 68 -5.17 -5.96 -3.52
N LEU A 69 -4.84 -5.29 -2.41
CA LEU A 69 -3.47 -4.96 -2.02
C LEU A 69 -2.59 -6.21 -1.89
N ILE A 70 -3.09 -7.24 -1.20
CA ILE A 70 -2.35 -8.50 -0.99
C ILE A 70 -2.07 -9.17 -2.35
N ILE A 71 -3.09 -9.29 -3.21
CA ILE A 71 -2.97 -9.91 -4.54
C ILE A 71 -2.04 -9.09 -5.45
N PHE A 72 -2.23 -7.78 -5.47
CA PHE A 72 -1.46 -6.87 -6.31
C PHE A 72 0.03 -6.93 -5.96
N PHE A 73 0.37 -6.79 -4.67
CA PHE A 73 1.76 -6.80 -4.25
C PHE A 73 2.39 -8.19 -4.31
N ASN A 74 1.61 -9.28 -4.19
CA ASN A 74 2.11 -10.61 -4.55
C ASN A 74 2.59 -10.65 -6.00
N ARG A 75 1.77 -10.20 -6.94
CA ARG A 75 2.13 -10.15 -8.37
C ARG A 75 3.28 -9.20 -8.64
N TYR A 76 3.33 -8.06 -7.95
CA TYR A 76 4.41 -7.08 -8.05
C TYR A 76 5.76 -7.70 -7.67
N TYR A 77 5.86 -8.31 -6.48
CA TYR A 77 7.09 -8.93 -6.01
C TYR A 77 7.43 -10.25 -6.72
N ALA A 78 6.44 -10.99 -7.21
CA ALA A 78 6.66 -12.19 -8.03
C ALA A 78 7.41 -11.93 -9.34
N LYS A 79 7.42 -10.68 -9.84
CA LYS A 79 8.24 -10.28 -11.00
C LYS A 79 9.70 -10.00 -10.64
N ILE A 80 9.98 -9.76 -9.36
CA ILE A 80 11.28 -9.31 -8.86
C ILE A 80 12.01 -10.49 -8.21
N PHE A 81 11.28 -11.35 -7.49
CA PHE A 81 11.86 -12.43 -6.73
C PHE A 81 12.26 -13.64 -7.58
N PRO A 82 13.32 -14.37 -7.18
CA PRO A 82 13.65 -15.67 -7.74
C PRO A 82 12.49 -16.67 -7.62
N GLN A 83 12.48 -17.66 -8.49
CA GLN A 83 11.40 -18.66 -8.59
C GLN A 83 11.07 -19.33 -7.24
N LYS A 84 12.07 -19.64 -6.41
CA LYS A 84 11.85 -20.26 -5.07
C LYS A 84 10.98 -19.38 -4.17
N PHE A 85 11.31 -18.08 -4.07
CA PHE A 85 10.53 -17.13 -3.27
C PHE A 85 9.17 -16.86 -3.89
N LYS A 86 9.09 -16.74 -5.21
CA LYS A 86 7.81 -16.60 -5.92
C LYS A 86 6.83 -17.73 -5.58
N THR A 87 7.29 -18.98 -5.62
CA THR A 87 6.47 -20.13 -5.25
C THR A 87 6.07 -20.11 -3.78
N LEU A 88 6.99 -19.76 -2.87
CA LEU A 88 6.69 -19.62 -1.45
C LEU A 88 5.60 -18.56 -1.20
N PHE A 89 5.75 -17.37 -1.77
CA PHE A 89 4.78 -16.28 -1.62
C PHE A 89 3.44 -16.60 -2.30
N LEU A 90 3.41 -17.43 -3.33
CA LEU A 90 2.16 -17.92 -3.90
C LEU A 90 1.41 -18.83 -2.91
N TYR A 91 2.11 -19.76 -2.24
CA TYR A 91 1.48 -20.58 -1.20
C TYR A 91 1.00 -19.74 -0.01
N VAL A 92 1.80 -18.75 0.42
CA VAL A 92 1.39 -17.79 1.45
C VAL A 92 0.15 -17.00 1.02
N LEU A 93 0.10 -16.54 -0.23
CA LEU A 93 -1.08 -15.86 -0.78
C LEU A 93 -2.31 -16.77 -0.71
N ILE A 94 -2.22 -18.01 -1.18
CA ILE A 94 -3.34 -18.96 -1.16
C ILE A 94 -3.80 -19.21 0.27
N ALA A 95 -2.87 -19.40 1.22
CA ALA A 95 -3.20 -19.58 2.63
C ALA A 95 -3.91 -18.35 3.24
N ILE A 96 -3.43 -17.14 2.93
CA ILE A 96 -4.08 -15.89 3.38
C ILE A 96 -5.47 -15.75 2.77
N LEU A 97 -5.65 -16.02 1.47
CA LEU A 97 -6.95 -15.95 0.81
C LEU A 97 -7.93 -16.99 1.38
N ALA A 98 -7.46 -18.22 1.63
CA ALA A 98 -8.25 -19.24 2.29
C ALA A 98 -8.66 -18.81 3.71
N TYR A 99 -7.73 -18.23 4.47
CA TYR A 99 -8.03 -17.67 5.79
C TYR A 99 -9.10 -16.58 5.73
N ILE A 100 -8.98 -15.63 4.78
CA ILE A 100 -9.96 -14.56 4.60
C ILE A 100 -11.33 -15.12 4.27
N VAL A 101 -11.43 -16.07 3.33
CA VAL A 101 -12.71 -16.67 2.93
C VAL A 101 -13.35 -17.46 4.07
N LEU A 102 -12.57 -18.18 4.87
CA LEU A 102 -13.09 -19.07 5.91
C LEU A 102 -13.41 -18.35 7.23
N PHE A 103 -12.64 -17.32 7.59
CA PHE A 103 -12.66 -16.75 8.95
C PHE A 103 -12.99 -15.27 9.01
N VAL A 104 -12.87 -14.52 7.90
CA VAL A 104 -13.06 -13.07 7.90
C VAL A 104 -14.41 -12.70 7.31
N LYS A 105 -15.23 -11.97 8.06
CA LYS A 105 -16.52 -11.43 7.59
C LYS A 105 -16.33 -10.19 6.72
N PHE A 106 -15.64 -10.32 5.59
CA PHE A 106 -15.30 -9.16 4.74
C PHE A 106 -16.50 -8.49 4.05
N TYR A 107 -17.67 -9.14 4.02
CA TYR A 107 -18.94 -8.58 3.57
C TYR A 107 -19.66 -7.70 4.60
N SER A 108 -19.12 -7.55 5.82
CA SER A 108 -19.72 -6.66 6.81
C SER A 108 -19.66 -5.20 6.36
N GLU A 109 -20.65 -4.41 6.78
CA GLU A 109 -20.69 -2.96 6.53
C GLU A 109 -19.47 -2.22 7.10
N ASN A 110 -18.86 -2.77 8.15
CA ASN A 110 -17.67 -2.22 8.79
C ASN A 110 -16.36 -2.75 8.18
N TYR A 111 -15.32 -1.92 8.29
CA TYR A 111 -13.95 -2.33 8.00
C TYR A 111 -13.46 -3.32 9.05
N GLU A 112 -12.90 -4.44 8.60
CA GLU A 112 -12.39 -5.48 9.48
C GLU A 112 -10.90 -5.25 9.74
N ASN A 113 -10.57 -4.79 10.96
CA ASN A 113 -9.18 -4.43 11.33
C ASN A 113 -8.18 -5.59 11.13
N THR A 114 -8.65 -6.84 11.26
CA THR A 114 -7.85 -8.03 10.96
C THR A 114 -7.27 -8.01 9.54
N LEU A 115 -8.02 -7.51 8.55
CA LEU A 115 -7.54 -7.40 7.17
C LEU A 115 -6.41 -6.38 7.04
N GLY A 116 -6.53 -5.23 7.70
CA GLY A 116 -5.49 -4.20 7.70
C GLY A 116 -4.19 -4.69 8.32
N ILE A 117 -4.30 -5.44 9.43
CA ILE A 117 -3.16 -6.07 10.10
C ILE A 117 -2.50 -7.10 9.17
N LEU A 118 -3.29 -7.95 8.49
CA LEU A 118 -2.77 -8.92 7.52
C LEU A 118 -2.04 -8.24 6.35
N VAL A 119 -2.59 -7.17 5.78
CA VAL A 119 -1.94 -6.37 4.73
C VAL A 119 -0.58 -5.86 5.21
N CYS A 120 -0.52 -5.31 6.42
CA CYS A 120 0.71 -4.76 6.98
C CYS A 120 1.79 -5.83 7.16
N PHE A 121 1.44 -6.97 7.77
CA PHE A 121 2.40 -8.08 7.90
C PHE A 121 2.87 -8.58 6.54
N TYR A 122 1.96 -8.70 5.58
CA TYR A 122 2.29 -9.12 4.23
C TYR A 122 3.29 -8.16 3.57
N PHE A 123 3.06 -6.84 3.68
CA PHE A 123 3.97 -5.82 3.16
C PHE A 123 5.33 -5.82 3.86
N ILE A 124 5.35 -5.89 5.20
CA ILE A 124 6.58 -5.95 5.99
C ILE A 124 7.43 -7.15 5.54
N ILE A 125 6.85 -8.35 5.46
CA ILE A 125 7.58 -9.55 5.06
C ILE A 125 8.11 -9.43 3.63
N ASN A 126 7.29 -8.97 2.68
CA ASN A 126 7.75 -8.78 1.30
C ASN A 126 8.89 -7.76 1.20
N ALA A 127 8.79 -6.61 1.89
CA ALA A 127 9.83 -5.60 1.90
C ALA A 127 11.14 -6.14 2.51
N LEU A 128 11.06 -6.86 3.63
CA LEU A 128 12.23 -7.47 4.28
C LEU A 128 12.90 -8.54 3.39
N VAL A 129 12.11 -9.39 2.73
CA VAL A 129 12.67 -10.37 1.78
C VAL A 129 13.32 -9.67 0.59
N TRP A 130 12.72 -8.58 0.10
CA TRP A 130 13.34 -7.76 -0.95
C TRP A 130 14.67 -7.16 -0.51
N PHE A 131 14.75 -6.58 0.70
CA PHE A 131 16.01 -6.06 1.23
C PHE A 131 17.06 -7.16 1.38
N TYR A 132 16.69 -8.31 1.95
CA TYR A 132 17.59 -9.45 2.07
C TYR A 132 18.13 -9.91 0.71
N PHE A 133 17.24 -10.04 -0.29
CA PHE A 133 17.64 -10.44 -1.63
C PHE A 133 18.59 -9.42 -2.26
N ARG A 134 18.30 -8.11 -2.13
CA ARG A 134 19.14 -7.06 -2.69
C ARG A 134 20.51 -6.96 -2.00
N LEU A 135 20.57 -7.17 -0.68
CA LEU A 135 21.83 -7.14 0.07
C LEU A 135 22.70 -8.38 -0.18
N LYS A 136 22.09 -9.53 -0.49
CA LYS A 136 22.82 -10.77 -0.78
C LYS A 136 23.42 -10.80 -2.18
N ASN A 137 22.75 -10.19 -3.15
CA ASN A 137 23.24 -10.12 -4.53
C ASN A 137 23.87 -8.74 -4.75
N PHE A 138 25.18 -8.66 -4.49
CA PHE A 138 25.95 -7.45 -4.76
C PHE A 138 25.99 -7.18 -6.26
N ASP A 139 25.29 -6.13 -6.67
CA ASP A 139 25.44 -5.51 -7.98
C ASP A 139 26.17 -4.17 -7.82
N GLU A 140 26.83 -3.70 -8.88
CA GLU A 140 27.44 -2.37 -8.93
C GLU A 140 26.42 -1.22 -8.85
N ILE A 141 25.13 -1.52 -9.09
CA ILE A 141 24.05 -0.54 -9.07
C ILE A 141 23.70 -0.16 -7.62
N LYS A 142 23.94 1.11 -7.28
CA LYS A 142 23.52 1.72 -6.01
C LYS A 142 22.05 1.42 -5.72
N ILE A 143 21.74 0.96 -4.51
CA ILE A 143 20.38 0.59 -4.10
C ILE A 143 19.36 1.72 -4.27
N PHE A 144 19.79 2.97 -4.07
CA PHE A 144 18.95 4.16 -4.27
C PHE A 144 18.55 4.42 -5.72
N ASN A 145 19.17 3.74 -6.69
CA ASN A 145 18.78 3.81 -8.10
C ASN A 145 17.74 2.77 -8.48
N ASP A 146 17.51 1.76 -7.65
CA ASP A 146 16.48 0.75 -7.88
C ASP A 146 15.09 1.31 -7.52
N PRO A 147 14.12 1.37 -8.45
CA PRO A 147 12.77 1.82 -8.13
C PRO A 147 12.05 0.94 -7.09
N HIS A 148 12.36 -0.37 -7.06
CA HIS A 148 11.73 -1.32 -6.14
C HIS A 148 12.19 -1.14 -4.69
N PHE A 149 13.38 -0.57 -4.49
CA PHE A 149 13.85 -0.12 -3.18
C PHE A 149 12.87 0.88 -2.58
N TRP A 150 12.54 1.92 -3.35
CA TRP A 150 11.67 2.99 -2.90
C TRP A 150 10.24 2.49 -2.66
N VAL A 151 9.69 1.63 -3.53
CA VAL A 151 8.38 1.02 -3.28
C VAL A 151 8.40 0.20 -1.98
N SER A 152 9.42 -0.62 -1.75
CA SER A 152 9.54 -1.43 -0.53
C SER A 152 9.69 -0.57 0.74
N CYS A 153 10.46 0.52 0.68
CA CYS A 153 10.58 1.48 1.77
C CYS A 153 9.24 2.16 2.10
N GLY A 154 8.50 2.62 1.09
CA GLY A 154 7.20 3.25 1.27
C GLY A 154 6.19 2.31 1.95
N LEU A 155 6.09 1.07 1.46
CA LEU A 155 5.21 0.05 2.02
C LEU A 155 5.58 -0.33 3.45
N LEU A 156 6.87 -0.54 3.72
CA LEU A 156 7.36 -0.87 5.07
C LEU A 156 7.03 0.27 6.05
N PHE A 157 7.35 1.50 5.67
CA PHE A 157 7.09 2.68 6.49
C PHE A 157 5.60 2.83 6.80
N TRP A 158 4.73 2.75 5.79
CA TRP A 158 3.29 2.83 5.98
C TRP A 158 2.76 1.72 6.88
N SER A 159 3.21 0.48 6.68
CA SER A 159 2.72 -0.69 7.42
C SER A 159 3.02 -0.60 8.92
N ILE A 160 4.22 -0.14 9.28
CA ILE A 160 4.62 0.00 10.69
C ILE A 160 3.69 0.98 11.41
N PHE A 161 3.51 2.18 10.85
CA PHE A 161 2.65 3.20 11.46
C PHE A 161 1.16 2.80 11.45
N PHE A 162 0.71 2.13 10.39
CA PHE A 162 -0.66 1.64 10.33
C PHE A 162 -0.94 0.60 11.42
N LEU A 163 -0.01 -0.30 11.73
CA LEU A 163 -0.14 -1.24 12.85
C LEU A 163 -0.21 -0.51 14.20
N PHE A 164 0.68 0.46 14.42
CA PHE A 164 0.67 1.28 15.64
C PHE A 164 -0.66 2.02 15.86
N ARG A 165 -1.35 2.40 14.79
CA ARG A 165 -2.68 3.01 14.89
C ARG A 165 -3.79 1.97 15.04
N SER A 166 -3.77 0.92 14.24
CA SER A 166 -4.92 0.02 14.06
C SER A 166 -5.11 -0.94 15.23
N ILE A 167 -4.01 -1.42 15.83
CA ILE A 167 -4.07 -2.34 16.98
C ILE A 167 -4.76 -1.68 18.20
N PRO A 168 -4.35 -0.48 18.65
CA PRO A 168 -4.99 0.16 19.81
C PRO A 168 -6.30 0.90 19.46
N MET A 169 -6.76 0.91 18.20
CA MET A 169 -7.85 1.78 17.74
C MET A 169 -9.14 1.62 18.55
N PHE A 170 -9.57 0.39 18.84
CA PHE A 170 -10.81 0.14 19.60
C PHE A 170 -10.68 0.59 21.04
N PHE A 171 -9.56 0.26 21.70
CA PHE A 171 -9.28 0.70 23.07
C PHE A 171 -9.25 2.23 23.16
N LEU A 172 -8.54 2.90 22.26
CA LEU A 172 -8.41 4.36 22.26
C LEU A 172 -9.72 5.07 21.90
N LYS A 173 -10.57 4.47 21.06
CA LYS A 173 -11.87 5.06 20.75
C LYS A 173 -12.73 5.27 22.01
N GLU A 174 -12.65 4.34 22.95
CA GLU A 174 -13.43 4.38 24.19
C GLU A 174 -12.71 5.11 25.32
N ASN A 175 -11.39 4.95 25.44
CA ASN A 175 -10.63 5.41 26.59
C ASN A 175 -9.84 6.71 26.36
N ASP A 176 -9.40 6.99 25.12
CA ASP A 176 -8.63 8.20 24.78
C ASP A 176 -8.82 8.60 23.30
N PRO A 177 -10.01 9.15 22.96
CA PRO A 177 -10.32 9.54 21.58
C PRO A 177 -9.44 10.70 21.09
N GLY A 178 -8.87 11.49 22.01
CA GLY A 178 -7.92 12.56 21.69
C GLY A 178 -6.62 12.00 21.11
N PHE A 179 -6.03 11.01 21.77
CA PHE A 179 -4.86 10.32 21.24
C PHE A 179 -5.16 9.57 19.94
N LEU A 180 -6.34 8.95 19.81
CA LEU A 180 -6.77 8.34 18.55
C LEU A 180 -6.82 9.37 17.40
N GLN A 181 -7.26 10.59 17.68
CA GLN A 181 -7.29 11.67 16.69
C GLN A 181 -5.87 12.09 16.29
N ILE A 182 -4.92 12.14 17.22
CA ILE A 182 -3.51 12.39 16.93
C ILE A 182 -2.94 11.29 16.02
N LEU A 183 -3.20 10.02 16.32
CA LEU A 183 -2.77 8.89 15.48
C LEU A 183 -3.37 8.97 14.06
N LYS A 184 -4.61 9.44 13.91
CA LYS A 184 -5.20 9.70 12.58
C LYS A 184 -4.44 10.78 11.81
N VAL A 185 -4.05 11.86 12.46
CA VAL A 185 -3.25 12.94 11.84
C VAL A 185 -1.87 12.43 11.45
N ILE A 186 -1.20 11.67 12.33
CA ILE A 186 0.08 11.01 12.02
C ILE A 186 -0.05 10.11 10.81
N GLN A 187 -1.15 9.33 10.69
CA GLN A 187 -1.36 8.48 9.52
C GLN A 187 -1.45 9.30 8.21
N TYR A 188 -2.05 10.49 8.22
CA TYR A 188 -2.03 11.36 7.02
C TYR A 188 -0.61 11.84 6.70
N CYS A 189 0.20 12.22 7.69
CA CYS A 189 1.63 12.54 7.49
C CYS A 189 2.37 11.34 6.88
N VAL A 190 2.12 10.14 7.39
CA VAL A 190 2.74 8.90 6.91
C VAL A 190 2.35 8.62 5.46
N ASN A 191 1.07 8.79 5.11
CA ASN A 191 0.62 8.64 3.73
C ASN A 191 1.32 9.65 2.80
N ILE A 192 1.42 10.92 3.21
CA ILE A 192 2.16 11.97 2.46
C ILE A 192 3.60 11.53 2.18
N ILE A 193 4.30 11.04 3.21
CA ILE A 193 5.70 10.58 3.07
C ILE A 193 5.78 9.34 2.17
N MET A 194 4.87 8.36 2.35
CA MET A 194 4.82 7.15 1.52
C MET A 194 4.64 7.49 0.04
N TYR A 195 3.67 8.34 -0.30
CA TYR A 195 3.47 8.77 -1.68
C TYR A 195 4.64 9.63 -2.18
N GLY A 196 5.23 10.49 -1.34
CA GLY A 196 6.50 11.15 -1.68
C GLY A 196 7.63 10.17 -2.07
N ILE A 197 7.74 9.05 -1.35
CA ILE A 197 8.68 7.97 -1.68
C ILE A 197 8.29 7.27 -2.99
N PHE A 198 7.01 7.02 -3.22
CA PHE A 198 6.53 6.44 -4.48
C PHE A 198 6.78 7.35 -5.69
N TYR A 199 6.68 8.67 -5.53
CA TYR A 199 7.09 9.61 -6.56
C TYR A 199 8.57 9.43 -6.95
N ILE A 200 9.45 9.21 -5.96
CA ILE A 200 10.87 8.92 -6.20
C ILE A 200 11.01 7.60 -6.97
N ALA A 201 10.26 6.56 -6.58
CA ALA A 201 10.21 5.29 -7.31
C ALA A 201 9.83 5.49 -8.79
N LEU A 202 8.78 6.28 -9.06
CA LEU A 202 8.34 6.62 -10.42
C LEU A 202 9.42 7.35 -11.23
N ARG A 203 10.20 8.24 -10.61
CA ARG A 203 11.37 8.86 -11.28
C ARG A 203 12.44 7.84 -11.63
N LYS A 204 12.67 6.86 -10.77
CA LYS A 204 13.64 5.79 -11.04
C LYS A 204 13.16 4.87 -12.16
N PHE A 205 11.88 4.47 -12.17
CA PHE A 205 11.28 3.73 -13.29
C PHE A 205 11.40 4.48 -14.64
N GLU A 206 11.21 5.79 -14.63
CA GLU A 206 11.39 6.61 -15.84
C GLU A 206 12.83 6.56 -16.38
N ASN A 207 13.82 6.54 -15.49
CA ASN A 207 15.23 6.52 -15.86
C ASN A 207 15.79 5.11 -16.17
N SER A 208 15.20 4.05 -15.62
CA SER A 208 15.66 2.66 -15.83
C SER A 208 15.36 2.07 -17.21
N GLY A 209 14.61 2.78 -18.05
CA GLY A 209 14.29 2.38 -19.43
C GLY A 209 14.78 3.39 -20.47
N LYS A 210 15.90 4.04 -20.21
CA LYS A 210 16.74 4.76 -21.19
C LYS A 210 18.09 4.06 -21.22
#